data_AF-A0A2E0UFV7-F1
#
_entry.id   AF-A0A2E0UFV7-F1
#
_cell.length_a   1.000
_cell.length_b   1.000
_cell.length_c   1.000
_cell.angle_alpha   90.00
_cell.angle_beta   90.00
_cell.angle_gamma   90.00
#
_symmetry.space_group_name_H-M   'P 1'
#
loop_
_entity.id
_entity.type
_entity.pdbx_description
1 polymer ?
#
loop_
_entity_poly.entity_id
_entity_poly.type
_entity_poly.pdbx_seq_one_letter_code
_entity_poly.pdbx_strand_id
1 'polypeptide(L)'
;MATEQLQLFSHSIPLSEIPLKVIRRKGTKRLRLTVNSSGLRVSAPKRYSWASLEAFIMEHRGWIEETYGEYYRAENIPVDDFIRRKRYYINGRVYRLRLDPTIRGKCVLDFDRKIVRIKPALRTVQEIRMAVELEYRKHAKEILPPKIDAFARVMRVRYNGIRFKNLESRWGSCSSKGNLNFNIKLLMLPEEVRDYVIVHELAHLKELNHSPKFWAIVAKACPQYKRYVKHLTDHSSRYSF
;
A
#
# COMPACT_ATOMS: atom_id res chain seq x y z
N MET A 1 -22.90 -0.71 -19.20
CA MET A 1 -21.85 0.31 -18.97
C MET A 1 -20.51 -0.32 -19.32
N ALA A 2 -19.84 0.22 -20.33
CA ALA A 2 -18.83 -0.46 -21.13
C ALA A 2 -17.56 -0.80 -20.33
N THR A 3 -17.23 -2.09 -20.35
CA THR A 3 -15.93 -2.69 -20.04
C THR A 3 -14.88 -2.14 -21.02
N GLU A 4 -13.99 -1.26 -20.56
CA GLU A 4 -12.80 -0.86 -21.32
C GLU A 4 -11.90 -2.09 -21.53
N GLN A 5 -11.87 -2.57 -22.76
CA GLN A 5 -11.00 -3.65 -23.21
C GLN A 5 -9.53 -3.28 -22.98
N LEU A 6 -8.79 -4.17 -22.34
CA LEU A 6 -7.33 -4.21 -22.37
C LEU A 6 -6.89 -4.51 -23.82
N GLN A 7 -6.57 -3.48 -24.60
CA GLN A 7 -5.82 -3.69 -25.84
C GLN A 7 -4.37 -4.06 -25.48
N LEU A 8 -4.07 -5.36 -25.55
CA LEU A 8 -2.71 -5.88 -25.55
C LEU A 8 -2.14 -5.65 -26.96
N PHE A 9 -1.37 -4.59 -27.15
CA PHE A 9 -0.58 -4.42 -28.37
C PHE A 9 0.76 -5.13 -28.18
N SER A 10 1.04 -6.14 -29.02
CA SER A 10 2.33 -6.83 -29.12
C SER A 10 3.33 -5.96 -29.89
N HIS A 11 3.95 -4.99 -29.22
CA HIS A 11 5.17 -4.35 -29.72
C HIS A 11 6.27 -4.74 -28.73
N SER A 12 7.20 -5.59 -29.18
CA SER A 12 8.29 -6.13 -28.38
C SER A 12 9.38 -5.08 -28.21
N ILE A 13 9.38 -4.39 -27.08
CA ILE A 13 10.56 -3.68 -26.61
C ILE A 13 11.56 -4.74 -26.14
N PRO A 14 12.88 -4.63 -26.43
CA PRO A 14 13.90 -5.57 -25.97
C PRO A 14 14.18 -5.40 -24.47
N LEU A 15 13.15 -5.64 -23.66
CA LEU A 15 13.20 -5.98 -22.24
C LEU A 15 12.66 -7.42 -22.17
N SER A 16 13.39 -8.38 -22.74
CA SER A 16 12.86 -9.70 -23.13
C SER A 16 12.19 -10.51 -22.01
N GLU A 17 12.34 -10.10 -20.74
CA GLU A 17 11.80 -10.81 -19.58
C GLU A 17 11.00 -9.93 -18.61
N ILE A 18 10.85 -8.62 -18.87
CA ILE A 18 10.14 -7.70 -17.97
C ILE A 18 8.74 -7.40 -18.52
N PRO A 19 7.65 -7.82 -17.86
CA PRO A 19 6.30 -7.54 -18.33
C PRO A 19 6.04 -6.02 -18.43
N LEU A 20 5.57 -5.54 -19.59
CA LEU A 20 5.28 -4.13 -19.82
C LEU A 20 3.76 -3.86 -19.81
N LYS A 21 3.34 -2.88 -19.02
CA LYS A 21 1.97 -2.35 -19.02
C LYS A 21 1.94 -0.85 -19.31
N VAL A 22 1.39 -0.48 -20.45
CA VAL A 22 1.19 0.93 -20.84
C VAL A 22 -0.22 1.39 -20.47
N ILE A 23 -0.33 2.53 -19.76
CA ILE A 23 -1.60 3.13 -19.37
C ILE A 23 -1.64 4.58 -19.88
N ARG A 24 -2.52 4.83 -20.86
CA ARG A 24 -2.74 6.16 -21.44
C ARG A 24 -3.81 6.91 -20.63
N ARG A 25 -3.49 8.10 -20.09
CA ARG A 25 -4.41 8.89 -19.25
C ARG A 25 -4.66 10.29 -19.81
N LYS A 26 -5.91 10.75 -19.74
CA LYS A 26 -6.28 12.15 -20.02
C LYS A 26 -5.78 13.04 -18.86
N GLY A 27 -5.10 14.15 -19.18
CA GLY A 27 -4.60 15.10 -18.18
C GLY A 27 -3.18 14.84 -17.64
N THR A 28 -2.57 13.68 -17.90
CA THR A 28 -1.14 13.47 -17.65
C THR A 28 -0.33 14.31 -18.66
N LYS A 29 0.61 15.12 -18.19
CA LYS A 29 1.47 15.97 -19.05
C LYS A 29 2.85 15.37 -19.36
N ARG A 30 3.28 14.35 -18.62
CA ARG A 30 4.64 13.77 -18.67
C ARG A 30 4.58 12.23 -18.70
N LEU A 31 5.59 11.60 -19.29
CA LEU A 31 5.79 10.16 -19.13
C LEU A 31 6.18 9.85 -17.67
N ARG A 32 5.74 8.71 -17.16
CA ARG A 32 6.13 8.20 -15.85
C ARG A 32 6.38 6.70 -15.93
N LEU A 33 7.57 6.28 -15.53
CA LEU A 33 7.91 4.87 -15.33
C LEU A 33 7.60 4.47 -13.88
N THR A 34 7.20 3.23 -13.69
CA THR A 34 7.00 2.62 -12.37
C THR A 34 7.34 1.15 -12.51
N VAL A 35 8.40 0.70 -11.86
CA VAL A 35 8.79 -0.70 -11.81
C VAL A 35 8.33 -1.29 -10.48
N ASN A 36 7.72 -2.47 -10.54
CA ASN A 36 7.42 -3.30 -9.38
C ASN A 36 7.62 -4.78 -9.77
N SER A 37 7.28 -5.70 -8.88
CA SER A 37 7.44 -7.13 -9.16
C SER A 37 6.56 -7.70 -10.27
N SER A 38 5.49 -7.00 -10.64
CA SER A 38 4.69 -7.37 -11.81
C SER A 38 5.27 -6.81 -13.12
N GLY A 39 6.39 -6.10 -13.08
CA GLY A 39 7.09 -5.56 -14.24
C GLY A 39 7.06 -4.03 -14.34
N LEU A 40 7.29 -3.54 -15.56
CA LEU A 40 7.34 -2.12 -15.90
C LEU A 40 5.94 -1.60 -16.23
N ARG A 41 5.51 -0.55 -15.54
CA ARG A 41 4.33 0.24 -15.88
C ARG A 41 4.72 1.61 -16.41
N VAL A 42 4.21 1.95 -17.59
CA VAL A 42 4.39 3.27 -18.21
C VAL A 42 3.07 4.02 -18.22
N SER A 43 3.02 5.19 -17.58
CA SER A 43 1.87 6.09 -17.67
C SER A 43 2.16 7.22 -18.66
N ALA A 44 1.34 7.33 -19.70
CA ALA A 44 1.60 8.22 -20.83
C ALA A 44 0.41 9.14 -21.17
N PRO A 45 0.65 10.38 -21.65
CA PRO A 45 -0.38 11.19 -22.28
C PRO A 45 -0.87 10.53 -23.59
N LYS A 46 -2.15 10.71 -23.96
CA LYS A 46 -2.72 10.08 -25.17
C LYS A 46 -1.94 10.39 -26.47
N ARG A 47 -1.36 11.60 -26.55
CA ARG A 47 -0.66 12.14 -27.73
C ARG A 47 0.73 11.58 -27.99
N TYR A 48 1.31 10.80 -27.07
CA TYR A 48 2.64 10.23 -27.29
C TYR A 48 2.58 9.07 -28.30
N SER A 49 3.45 9.10 -29.29
CA SER A 49 3.64 8.00 -30.24
C SER A 49 4.30 6.81 -29.54
N TRP A 50 4.22 5.62 -30.16
CA TRP A 50 4.94 4.45 -29.67
C TRP A 50 6.46 4.62 -29.73
N ALA A 51 6.99 5.20 -30.82
CA ALA A 51 8.42 5.47 -30.95
C ALA A 51 8.96 6.37 -29.82
N SER A 52 8.23 7.43 -29.45
CA SER A 52 8.64 8.29 -28.33
C SER A 52 8.53 7.59 -26.97
N LEU A 53 7.60 6.65 -26.81
CA LEU A 53 7.52 5.82 -25.60
C LEU A 53 8.69 4.86 -25.51
N GLU A 54 9.00 4.19 -26.62
CA GLU A 54 10.10 3.23 -26.70
C GLU A 54 11.45 3.90 -26.45
N ALA A 55 11.72 5.05 -27.10
CA ALA A 55 12.93 5.82 -26.87
C ALA A 55 13.11 6.17 -25.37
N PHE A 56 12.03 6.62 -24.71
CA PHE A 56 12.06 6.95 -23.29
C PHE A 56 12.25 5.73 -22.38
N ILE A 57 11.71 4.56 -22.76
CA ILE A 57 11.93 3.31 -22.02
C ILE A 57 13.38 2.86 -22.17
N MET A 58 13.94 2.93 -23.38
CA MET A 58 15.31 2.55 -23.68
C MET A 58 16.33 3.47 -22.99
N GLU A 59 16.06 4.77 -22.94
CA GLU A 59 16.85 5.76 -22.18
C GLU A 59 16.97 5.38 -20.69
N HIS A 60 15.95 4.73 -20.12
CA HIS A 60 15.91 4.31 -18.73
C HIS A 60 16.15 2.81 -18.51
N ARG A 61 16.63 2.09 -19.53
CA ARG A 61 16.76 0.61 -19.51
C ARG A 61 17.55 0.09 -18.31
N GLY A 62 18.74 0.65 -18.04
CA GLY A 62 19.60 0.18 -16.95
C GLY A 62 18.90 0.26 -15.58
N TRP A 63 18.26 1.40 -15.29
CA TRP A 63 17.48 1.57 -14.07
C TRP A 63 16.28 0.61 -14.00
N ILE A 64 15.60 0.36 -15.13
CA ILE A 64 14.47 -0.57 -15.19
C ILE A 64 14.93 -2.00 -14.85
N GLU A 65 15.99 -2.47 -15.50
CA GLU A 65 16.53 -3.83 -15.32
C GLU A 65 17.06 -4.03 -13.90
N GLU A 66 17.82 -3.07 -13.37
CA GLU A 66 18.33 -3.11 -12.01
C GLU A 66 17.18 -3.15 -10.98
N THR A 67 16.24 -2.21 -11.08
CA THR A 67 15.10 -2.12 -10.17
C THR A 67 14.24 -3.38 -10.24
N TYR A 68 13.98 -3.90 -11.44
CA TYR A 68 13.20 -5.14 -11.60
C TYR A 68 13.96 -6.36 -11.07
N GLY A 69 15.27 -6.42 -11.29
CA GLY A 69 16.14 -7.46 -10.74
C GLY A 69 16.11 -7.52 -9.22
N GLU A 70 16.02 -6.37 -8.54
CA GLU A 70 15.82 -6.31 -7.08
C GLU A 70 14.49 -6.93 -6.65
N TYR A 71 13.39 -6.57 -7.33
CA TYR A 71 12.09 -7.18 -7.06
C TYR A 71 12.08 -8.69 -7.34
N TYR A 72 12.66 -9.11 -8.47
CA TYR A 72 12.74 -10.52 -8.85
C TYR A 72 13.53 -11.32 -7.81
N ARG A 73 14.70 -10.84 -7.39
CA ARG A 73 15.49 -11.50 -6.33
C ARG A 73 14.72 -11.57 -5.01
N ALA A 74 14.03 -10.49 -4.62
CA ALA A 74 13.26 -10.45 -3.39
C ALA A 74 12.04 -11.40 -3.40
N GLU A 75 11.46 -11.68 -4.57
CA GLU A 75 10.30 -12.58 -4.71
C GLU A 75 10.67 -14.05 -4.97
N ASN A 76 11.87 -14.30 -5.51
CA ASN A 76 12.37 -15.65 -5.81
C ASN A 76 13.29 -16.22 -4.72
N ILE A 77 13.30 -15.64 -3.52
CA ILE A 77 13.90 -16.32 -2.37
C ILE A 77 13.13 -17.61 -2.05
N PRO A 78 13.80 -18.69 -1.59
CA PRO A 78 13.10 -19.90 -1.19
C PRO A 78 12.00 -19.59 -0.16
N VAL A 79 10.83 -20.22 -0.31
CA VAL A 79 9.67 -19.95 0.56
C VAL A 79 10.00 -20.20 2.04
N ASP A 80 10.76 -21.25 2.34
CA ASP A 80 11.17 -21.56 3.72
C ASP A 80 12.09 -20.46 4.29
N ASP A 81 12.95 -19.88 3.46
CA ASP A 81 13.78 -18.74 3.82
C ASP A 81 12.94 -17.49 4.11
N PHE A 82 11.95 -17.22 3.24
CA PHE A 82 11.00 -16.14 3.46
C PHE A 82 10.24 -16.30 4.77
N ILE A 83 9.66 -17.48 5.03
CA ILE A 83 8.91 -17.79 6.25
C ILE A 83 9.78 -17.62 7.49
N ARG A 84 11.02 -18.12 7.47
CA ARG A 84 11.95 -18.01 8.60
C ARG A 84 12.34 -16.58 8.91
N ARG A 85 12.58 -15.74 7.89
CA ARG A 85 13.10 -14.37 8.05
C ARG A 85 12.00 -13.31 8.20
N LYS A 86 10.92 -13.40 7.43
CA LYS A 86 9.89 -12.37 7.38
C LYS A 86 9.19 -12.24 8.73
N ARG A 87 8.96 -10.99 9.12
CA ARG A 87 8.20 -10.60 10.30
C ARG A 87 7.08 -9.67 9.85
N TYR A 88 5.90 -9.90 10.41
CA TYR A 88 4.77 -9.02 10.27
C TYR A 88 4.56 -8.24 11.55
N TYR A 89 3.87 -7.11 11.47
CA TYR A 89 3.51 -6.31 12.63
C TYR A 89 2.01 -6.22 12.76
N ILE A 90 1.49 -6.38 13.97
CA ILE A 90 0.09 -6.11 14.28
C ILE A 90 0.06 -5.38 15.61
N ASN A 91 -0.57 -4.21 15.63
CA ASN A 91 -0.57 -3.31 16.78
C ASN A 91 0.83 -3.00 17.33
N GLY A 92 1.80 -2.80 16.44
CA GLY A 92 3.21 -2.58 16.79
C GLY A 92 3.96 -3.82 17.30
N ARG A 93 3.29 -4.97 17.48
CA ARG A 93 3.90 -6.22 17.96
C ARG A 93 4.32 -7.10 16.79
N VAL A 94 5.42 -7.82 16.97
CA VAL A 94 5.99 -8.71 15.94
C VAL A 94 5.25 -10.04 15.90
N TYR A 95 4.88 -10.47 14.69
CA TYR A 95 4.23 -11.74 14.39
C TYR A 95 5.12 -12.56 13.45
N ARG A 96 5.26 -13.85 13.74
CA ARG A 96 6.05 -14.79 12.93
C ARG A 96 5.15 -15.55 11.98
N LEU A 97 5.62 -15.81 10.76
CA LEU A 97 4.95 -16.72 9.84
C LEU A 97 5.11 -18.17 10.29
N ARG A 98 4.05 -18.97 10.14
CA ARG A 98 4.10 -20.43 10.25
C ARG A 98 3.19 -21.11 9.24
N LEU A 99 3.66 -22.22 8.70
CA LEU A 99 2.82 -23.13 7.93
C LEU A 99 1.83 -23.82 8.87
N ASP A 100 0.59 -23.91 8.44
CA ASP A 100 -0.45 -24.56 9.22
C ASP A 100 -1.46 -25.29 8.31
N PRO A 101 -1.46 -26.63 8.29
CA PRO A 101 -2.37 -27.37 7.42
C PRO A 101 -3.83 -27.30 7.88
N THR A 102 -4.11 -26.93 9.14
CA THR A 102 -5.45 -27.02 9.73
C THR A 102 -6.32 -25.79 9.43
N ILE A 103 -5.76 -24.70 8.93
CA ILE A 103 -6.55 -23.52 8.57
C ILE A 103 -7.43 -23.80 7.33
N ARG A 104 -8.66 -23.29 7.34
CA ARG A 104 -9.59 -23.41 6.19
C ARG A 104 -9.26 -22.45 5.05
N GLY A 105 -8.78 -21.24 5.36
CA GLY A 105 -8.37 -20.22 4.39
C GLY A 105 -6.89 -20.29 3.98
N LYS A 106 -6.43 -19.33 3.20
CA LYS A 106 -5.01 -19.21 2.80
C LYS A 106 -4.13 -18.63 3.91
N CYS A 107 -4.68 -17.76 4.74
CA CYS A 107 -3.98 -17.08 5.84
C CYS A 107 -4.95 -16.80 6.99
N VAL A 108 -4.46 -16.85 8.23
CA VAL A 108 -5.16 -16.42 9.46
C VAL A 108 -4.18 -15.64 10.33
N LEU A 109 -4.63 -14.52 10.90
CA LEU A 109 -3.88 -13.77 11.91
C LEU A 109 -4.27 -14.30 13.30
N ASP A 110 -3.34 -14.95 13.99
CA ASP A 110 -3.52 -15.45 15.36
C ASP A 110 -2.97 -14.40 16.34
N PHE A 111 -3.88 -13.56 16.86
CA PHE A 111 -3.55 -12.43 17.72
C PHE A 111 -2.98 -12.87 19.08
N ASP A 112 -3.46 -14.00 19.61
CA ASP A 112 -3.06 -14.51 20.93
C ASP A 112 -1.64 -15.08 20.88
N ARG A 113 -1.37 -15.94 19.90
CA ARG A 113 -0.06 -16.60 19.75
C ARG A 113 0.97 -15.74 19.03
N LYS A 114 0.55 -14.60 18.46
CA LYS A 114 1.37 -13.70 17.64
C LYS A 114 1.96 -14.40 16.42
N ILE A 115 1.11 -15.13 15.69
CA ILE A 115 1.50 -15.93 14.51
C ILE A 115 0.64 -15.54 13.32
N VAL A 116 1.27 -15.41 12.15
CA VAL A 116 0.58 -15.40 10.86
C VAL A 116 0.60 -16.81 10.31
N ARG A 117 -0.53 -17.50 10.38
CA ARG A 117 -0.68 -18.90 9.95
C ARG A 117 -1.02 -18.91 8.47
N ILE A 118 -0.23 -19.61 7.65
CA ILE A 118 -0.43 -19.69 6.20
C ILE A 118 -0.56 -21.15 5.74
N LYS A 119 -1.34 -21.37 4.68
CA LYS A 119 -1.60 -22.70 4.16
C LYS A 119 -0.33 -23.25 3.48
N PRO A 120 0.08 -24.51 3.72
CA PRO A 120 1.25 -25.12 3.07
C PRO A 120 1.20 -25.17 1.54
N ALA A 121 0.01 -25.02 0.94
CA ALA A 121 -0.16 -25.02 -0.51
C ALA A 121 0.32 -23.73 -1.20
N LEU A 122 0.67 -22.67 -0.47
CA LEU A 122 1.25 -21.46 -1.06
C LEU A 122 2.73 -21.72 -1.38
N ARG A 123 3.09 -21.68 -2.67
CA ARG A 123 4.39 -22.12 -3.18
C ARG A 123 5.32 -20.98 -3.56
N THR A 124 4.85 -19.75 -3.55
CA THR A 124 5.65 -18.55 -3.86
C THR A 124 5.52 -17.50 -2.77
N VAL A 125 6.54 -16.63 -2.64
CA VAL A 125 6.50 -15.46 -1.74
C VAL A 125 5.32 -14.55 -2.09
N GLN A 126 5.02 -14.40 -3.38
CA GLN A 126 3.94 -13.56 -3.83
C GLN A 126 2.56 -14.08 -3.40
N GLU A 127 2.31 -15.39 -3.48
CA GLU A 127 1.08 -16.00 -2.97
C GLU A 127 0.91 -15.79 -1.46
N ILE A 128 2.00 -15.89 -0.69
CA ILE A 128 2.00 -15.62 0.75
C ILE A 128 1.65 -14.16 1.02
N ARG A 129 2.33 -13.21 0.36
CA ARG A 129 2.05 -11.78 0.50
C ARG A 129 0.60 -11.45 0.19
N MET A 130 0.06 -11.98 -0.90
CA MET A 130 -1.33 -11.78 -1.29
C MET A 130 -2.31 -12.33 -0.25
N ALA A 131 -2.04 -13.53 0.30
CA ALA A 131 -2.87 -14.12 1.34
C ALA A 131 -2.85 -13.32 2.64
N VAL A 132 -1.67 -12.84 3.06
CA VAL A 132 -1.53 -12.00 4.26
C VAL A 132 -2.17 -10.64 4.05
N GLU A 133 -1.96 -10.00 2.89
CA GLU A 133 -2.57 -8.72 2.55
C GLU A 133 -4.11 -8.79 2.62
N LEU A 134 -4.69 -9.89 2.12
CA LEU A 134 -6.13 -10.10 2.16
C LEU A 134 -6.66 -10.17 3.60
N GLU A 135 -5.97 -10.88 4.50
CA GLU A 135 -6.40 -10.99 5.89
C GLU A 135 -6.22 -9.66 6.64
N TYR A 136 -5.13 -8.93 6.39
CA TYR A 136 -4.97 -7.55 6.88
C TYR A 136 -6.09 -6.63 6.39
N ARG A 137 -6.46 -6.72 5.11
CA ARG A 137 -7.55 -5.93 4.54
C ARG A 137 -8.90 -6.24 5.19
N LYS A 138 -9.17 -7.51 5.46
CA LYS A 138 -10.38 -7.96 6.15
C LYS A 138 -10.43 -7.38 7.56
N HIS A 139 -9.39 -7.58 8.37
CA HIS A 139 -9.35 -7.02 9.73
C HIS A 139 -9.33 -5.49 9.74
N ALA A 140 -8.72 -4.83 8.75
CA ALA A 140 -8.72 -3.37 8.69
C ALA A 140 -10.14 -2.81 8.49
N LYS A 141 -10.95 -3.50 7.66
CA LYS A 141 -12.37 -3.17 7.45
C LYS A 141 -13.24 -3.42 8.68
N GLU A 142 -12.82 -4.30 9.58
CA GLU A 142 -13.55 -4.63 10.80
C GLU A 142 -13.16 -3.68 11.94
N ILE A 143 -11.86 -3.50 12.17
CA ILE A 143 -11.32 -2.81 13.34
C ILE A 143 -11.30 -1.29 13.19
N LEU A 144 -10.99 -0.78 11.99
CA LEU A 144 -10.75 0.65 11.81
C LEU A 144 -12.01 1.52 11.76
N PRO A 145 -13.13 1.13 11.11
CA PRO A 145 -14.29 2.01 11.01
C PRO A 145 -14.85 2.50 12.34
N PRO A 146 -15.09 1.64 13.36
CA PRO A 146 -15.59 2.11 14.66
C PRO A 146 -14.68 3.17 15.30
N LYS A 147 -13.36 3.02 15.13
CA LYS A 147 -12.37 3.96 15.65
C LYS A 147 -12.37 5.28 14.89
N ILE A 148 -12.48 5.23 13.56
CA ILE A 148 -12.60 6.41 12.71
C ILE A 148 -13.87 7.20 13.07
N ASP A 149 -15.00 6.51 13.29
CA ASP A 149 -16.26 7.14 13.68
C ASP A 149 -16.18 7.80 15.06
N ALA A 150 -15.51 7.17 16.01
CA ALA A 150 -15.29 7.74 17.33
C ALA A 150 -14.50 9.05 17.25
N PHE A 151 -13.38 9.08 16.52
CA PHE A 151 -12.61 10.31 16.32
C PHE A 151 -13.38 11.35 15.52
N ALA A 152 -14.12 10.96 14.48
CA ALA A 152 -14.93 11.89 13.70
C ALA A 152 -15.97 12.60 14.58
N ARG A 153 -16.61 11.88 15.51
CA ARG A 153 -17.56 12.43 16.48
C ARG A 153 -16.88 13.42 17.43
N VAL A 154 -15.75 13.04 18.04
CA VAL A 154 -14.99 13.91 18.95
C VAL A 154 -14.51 15.18 18.24
N MET A 155 -14.04 15.05 16.99
CA MET A 155 -13.58 16.17 16.17
C MET A 155 -14.72 16.97 15.54
N ARG A 156 -15.98 16.52 15.68
CA ARG A 156 -17.18 17.12 15.09
C ARG A 156 -17.06 17.31 13.58
N VAL A 157 -16.69 16.24 12.87
CA VAL A 157 -16.59 16.20 11.40
C VAL A 157 -17.45 15.08 10.82
N ARG A 158 -17.83 15.22 9.55
CA ARG A 158 -18.50 14.17 8.77
C ARG A 158 -17.68 13.90 7.50
N TYR A 159 -17.60 12.62 7.13
CA TYR A 159 -16.95 12.17 5.90
C TYR A 159 -17.97 11.47 5.00
N ASN A 160 -17.70 11.40 3.70
CA ASN A 160 -18.63 10.83 2.72
C ASN A 160 -18.49 9.32 2.56
N GLY A 161 -17.26 8.80 2.65
CA GLY A 161 -17.02 7.36 2.59
C GLY A 161 -15.58 7.02 2.90
N ILE A 162 -15.34 5.77 3.31
CA ILE A 162 -14.03 5.23 3.64
C ILE A 162 -13.68 4.09 2.68
N ARG A 163 -12.41 4.04 2.25
CA ARG A 163 -11.85 2.88 1.55
C ARG A 163 -10.54 2.46 2.19
N PHE A 164 -10.33 1.16 2.31
CA PHE A 164 -9.08 0.58 2.76
C PHE A 164 -8.29 0.03 1.57
N LYS A 165 -7.04 0.47 1.40
CA LYS A 165 -6.18 0.15 0.24
C LYS A 165 -4.79 -0.30 0.72
N ASN A 166 -4.08 -1.10 -0.06
CA ASN A 166 -2.63 -1.23 0.15
C ASN A 166 -1.99 -0.08 -0.63
N LEU A 167 -1.43 0.90 0.07
CA LEU A 167 -0.79 2.07 -0.54
C LEU A 167 0.72 1.99 -0.30
N GLU A 168 1.50 2.42 -1.29
CA GLU A 168 2.96 2.41 -1.18
C GLU A 168 3.49 3.66 -0.47
N SER A 169 3.05 4.84 -0.89
CA SER A 169 3.70 6.09 -0.52
C SER A 169 3.03 6.88 0.61
N ARG A 170 1.90 6.39 1.15
CA ARG A 170 1.12 7.13 2.15
C ARG A 170 0.32 6.23 3.08
N TRP A 171 0.02 6.75 4.26
CA TRP A 171 -0.79 6.10 5.29
C TRP A 171 -2.29 6.36 5.11
N GLY A 172 -2.66 7.50 4.52
CA GLY A 172 -4.03 7.82 4.17
C GLY A 172 -4.13 8.93 3.12
N SER A 173 -5.36 9.35 2.83
CA SER A 173 -5.65 10.56 2.08
C SER A 173 -7.12 10.98 2.28
N CYS A 174 -7.38 12.28 2.30
CA CYS A 174 -8.72 12.86 2.16
C CYS A 174 -8.86 13.62 0.84
N SER A 175 -9.96 13.42 0.11
CA SER A 175 -10.32 14.25 -1.05
C SER A 175 -11.02 15.55 -0.61
N SER A 176 -11.04 16.58 -1.45
CA SER A 176 -11.90 17.77 -1.23
C SER A 176 -13.39 17.45 -1.08
N LYS A 177 -13.87 16.37 -1.73
CA LYS A 177 -15.23 15.83 -1.56
C LYS A 177 -15.42 14.99 -0.29
N GLY A 178 -14.53 15.07 0.70
CA GLY A 178 -14.66 14.35 1.97
C GLY A 178 -14.59 12.81 1.91
N ASN A 179 -14.01 12.21 0.88
CA ASN A 179 -13.76 10.77 0.82
C ASN A 179 -12.40 10.44 1.43
N LEU A 180 -12.37 9.47 2.34
CA LEU A 180 -11.17 9.03 3.04
C LEU A 180 -10.65 7.72 2.43
N ASN A 181 -9.34 7.64 2.22
CA ASN A 181 -8.66 6.37 1.99
C ASN A 181 -7.69 6.13 3.14
N PHE A 182 -7.68 4.92 3.70
CA PHE A 182 -6.70 4.49 4.68
C PHE A 182 -5.89 3.31 4.16
N ASN A 183 -4.61 3.26 4.52
CA ASN A 183 -3.75 2.13 4.20
C ASN A 183 -4.05 0.95 5.14
N ILE A 184 -4.18 -0.27 4.62
CA ILE A 184 -4.39 -1.48 5.46
C ILE A 184 -3.18 -1.74 6.39
N LYS A 185 -2.01 -1.22 6.04
CA LYS A 185 -0.80 -1.23 6.88
C LYS A 185 -1.01 -0.46 8.21
N LEU A 186 -2.09 0.30 8.38
CA LEU A 186 -2.43 0.93 9.67
C LEU A 186 -2.57 -0.11 10.80
N LEU A 187 -2.99 -1.34 10.50
CA LEU A 187 -3.02 -2.42 11.50
C LEU A 187 -1.63 -2.79 12.02
N MET A 188 -0.58 -2.50 11.26
CA MET A 188 0.80 -2.78 11.67
C MET A 188 1.31 -1.79 12.71
N LEU A 189 0.77 -0.57 12.71
CA LEU A 189 1.21 0.52 13.58
C LEU A 189 0.81 0.26 15.05
N PRO A 190 1.61 0.71 16.02
CA PRO A 190 1.15 0.91 17.39
C PRO A 190 -0.14 1.73 17.41
N GLU A 191 -0.97 1.49 18.41
CA GLU A 191 -2.32 2.03 18.48
C GLU A 191 -2.36 3.56 18.41
N GLU A 192 -1.48 4.22 19.14
CA GLU A 192 -1.43 5.68 19.24
C GLU A 192 -0.92 6.32 17.95
N VAL A 193 -0.01 5.64 17.23
CA VAL A 193 0.48 6.08 15.93
C VAL A 193 -0.61 5.91 14.87
N ARG A 194 -1.38 4.83 14.95
CA ARG A 194 -2.55 4.61 14.09
C ARG A 194 -3.61 5.69 14.30
N ASP A 195 -3.87 6.04 15.55
CA ASP A 195 -4.85 7.06 15.92
C ASP A 195 -4.45 8.43 15.41
N TYR A 196 -3.17 8.75 15.51
CA TYR A 196 -2.62 9.95 14.87
C TYR A 196 -2.92 10.00 13.37
N VAL A 197 -2.70 8.90 12.63
CA VAL A 197 -3.02 8.87 11.19
C VAL A 197 -4.52 9.09 10.95
N ILE A 198 -5.39 8.49 11.76
CA ILE A 198 -6.85 8.70 11.65
C ILE A 198 -7.20 10.17 11.89
N VAL A 199 -6.68 10.77 12.96
CA VAL A 199 -6.88 12.19 13.28
C VAL A 199 -6.35 13.09 12.16
N HIS A 200 -5.20 12.77 11.58
CA HIS A 200 -4.61 13.51 10.46
C HIS A 200 -5.55 13.55 9.26
N GLU A 201 -6.06 12.40 8.83
CA GLU A 201 -6.96 12.33 7.68
C GLU A 201 -8.32 12.98 7.97
N LEU A 202 -8.82 12.91 9.21
CA LEU A 202 -10.05 13.59 9.62
C LEU A 202 -9.86 15.12 9.72
N ALA A 203 -8.69 15.60 10.12
CA ALA A 203 -8.39 17.04 10.15
C ALA A 203 -8.47 17.66 8.74
N HIS A 204 -8.17 16.89 7.70
CA HIS A 204 -8.34 17.34 6.32
C HIS A 204 -9.78 17.65 5.91
N LEU A 205 -10.78 17.18 6.65
CA LEU A 205 -12.19 17.55 6.43
C LEU A 205 -12.47 19.01 6.82
N LYS A 206 -11.58 19.64 7.59
CA LYS A 206 -11.65 21.06 7.98
C LYS A 206 -10.63 21.92 7.24
N GLU A 207 -9.42 21.40 7.01
CA GLU A 207 -8.32 22.14 6.37
C GLU A 207 -7.54 21.21 5.43
N LEU A 208 -7.64 21.42 4.11
CA LEU A 208 -7.10 20.50 3.10
C LEU A 208 -5.57 20.56 2.93
N ASN A 209 -4.93 21.62 3.40
CA ASN A 209 -3.47 21.80 3.34
C ASN A 209 -2.86 21.65 4.76
N HIS A 210 -1.56 21.44 4.85
CA HIS A 210 -0.85 21.32 6.13
C HIS A 210 -0.44 22.67 6.74
N SER A 211 -1.33 23.68 6.68
CA SER A 211 -1.10 25.01 7.28
C SER A 211 -1.04 24.97 8.81
N PRO A 212 -0.64 26.08 9.48
CA PRO A 212 -0.73 26.18 10.94
C PRO A 212 -2.13 25.87 11.51
N LYS A 213 -3.20 26.22 10.78
CA LYS A 213 -4.59 25.89 11.19
C LYS A 213 -4.83 24.38 11.22
N PHE A 214 -4.35 23.65 10.21
CA PHE A 214 -4.41 22.19 10.19
C PHE A 214 -3.70 21.58 11.40
N TRP A 215 -2.48 22.01 11.67
CA TRP A 215 -1.71 21.47 12.80
C TRP A 215 -2.32 21.82 14.15
N ALA A 216 -2.99 22.98 14.29
CA ALA A 216 -3.75 23.31 15.49
C ALA A 216 -4.93 22.35 15.71
N ILE A 217 -5.64 21.95 14.64
CA ILE A 217 -6.72 20.96 14.71
C ILE A 217 -6.18 19.60 15.15
N VAL A 218 -5.07 19.16 14.55
CA VAL A 218 -4.41 17.89 14.91
C VAL A 218 -3.94 17.91 16.35
N ALA A 219 -3.25 18.97 16.79
CA ALA A 219 -2.73 19.11 18.15
C ALA A 219 -3.85 19.10 19.22
N LYS A 220 -5.02 19.67 18.90
CA LYS A 220 -6.18 19.65 19.80
C LYS A 220 -6.73 18.24 20.02
N ALA A 221 -6.76 17.41 18.97
CA ALA A 221 -7.27 16.04 19.05
C ALA A 221 -6.20 15.01 19.46
N CYS A 222 -4.93 15.30 19.19
CA CYS A 222 -3.79 14.43 19.44
C CYS A 222 -2.55 15.27 19.83
N PRO A 223 -2.43 15.67 21.11
CA PRO A 223 -1.36 16.58 21.55
C PRO A 223 0.06 16.06 21.30
N GLN A 224 0.24 14.74 21.36
CA GLN A 224 1.55 14.09 21.14
C GLN A 224 1.88 13.84 19.66
N TYR A 225 1.15 14.44 18.71
CA TYR A 225 1.28 14.13 17.28
C TYR A 225 2.71 14.20 16.74
N LYS A 226 3.55 15.12 17.23
CA LYS A 226 4.95 15.25 16.79
C LYS A 226 5.75 13.97 17.03
N ARG A 227 5.50 13.27 18.15
CA ARG A 227 6.14 11.97 18.45
C ARG A 227 5.71 10.90 17.45
N TYR A 228 4.43 10.90 17.06
CA TYR A 228 3.88 9.93 16.12
C TYR A 228 4.32 10.20 14.67
N VAL A 229 4.48 11.47 14.30
CA VAL A 229 5.14 11.87 13.05
C VAL A 229 6.56 11.31 13.01
N LYS A 230 7.35 11.56 14.07
CA LYS A 230 8.72 11.03 14.16
C LYS A 230 8.76 9.50 14.07
N HIS A 231 7.84 8.80 14.75
CA HIS A 231 7.71 7.35 14.63
C HIS A 231 7.51 6.91 13.18
N LEU A 232 6.57 7.51 12.44
CA LEU A 232 6.33 7.16 11.05
C LEU A 232 7.56 7.42 10.16
N THR A 233 8.26 8.53 10.37
CA THR A 233 9.51 8.84 9.64
C THR A 233 10.57 7.78 9.90
N ASP A 234 10.82 7.46 11.17
CA ASP A 234 11.91 6.57 11.57
C ASP A 234 11.61 5.07 11.32
N HIS A 235 10.32 4.69 11.25
CA HIS A 235 9.89 3.29 11.33
C HIS A 235 9.16 2.78 10.08
N SER A 236 8.75 3.63 9.14
CA SER A 236 7.84 3.26 8.03
C SER A 236 8.28 2.03 7.23
N SER A 237 9.57 1.86 6.95
CA SER A 237 10.11 0.76 6.14
C SER A 237 9.85 -0.62 6.72
N ARG A 238 9.65 -0.75 8.03
CA ARG A 238 9.37 -2.04 8.69
C ARG A 238 7.94 -2.53 8.49
N TYR A 239 7.03 -1.64 8.09
CA TYR A 239 5.61 -1.93 7.95
C TYR A 239 5.26 -2.26 6.49
N SER A 240 5.71 -3.43 6.04
CA SER A 240 5.59 -3.88 4.65
C SER A 240 5.12 -5.34 4.57
N PHE A 241 4.51 -5.69 3.42
CA PHE A 241 4.09 -7.07 3.16
C PHE A 241 5.23 -8.00 2.75
#